data_AF-A0A7W6DS24-F1
#
_entry.id   AF-A0A7W6DS24-F1
#
_cell.length_a   1.000
_cell.length_b   1.000
_cell.length_c   1.000
_cell.angle_alpha   90.00
_cell.angle_beta   90.00
_cell.angle_gamma   90.00
#
_symmetry.space_group_name_H-M   'P 1'
#
loop_
_entity.id
_entity.type
_entity.pdbx_description
1 polymer ?
#
loop_
_entity_poly.entity_id
_entity_poly.type
_entity_poly.pdbx_seq_one_letter_code
_entity_poly.pdbx_strand_id
1 'polypeptide(L)'
;MAYDTANTYETIELFGLTEKDAQLPIPEDHVLSDHIIRESFESLLGQLRGTGLEAEIEPLAHGLATILQRRKVALGKEVDRTADKIGALAKSHDGSEIAETALDEAQARFVQLREIVSA
;
A
#
# COMPACT_ATOMS: atom_id res chain seq x y z
N MET A 1 -14.92 40.56 25.64
CA MET A 1 -15.86 39.44 25.79
C MET A 1 -16.51 39.17 24.45
N ALA A 2 -16.72 37.89 24.12
CA ALA A 2 -17.22 37.31 22.86
C ALA A 2 -16.16 36.79 21.86
N TYR A 3 -15.35 35.81 22.27
CA TYR A 3 -14.76 34.81 21.35
C TYR A 3 -14.81 33.40 21.95
N ASP A 4 -15.66 33.16 22.94
CA ASP A 4 -15.66 31.91 23.73
C ASP A 4 -16.72 30.89 23.28
N THR A 5 -17.19 31.01 22.04
CA THR A 5 -18.14 30.08 21.42
C THR A 5 -17.94 30.00 19.91
N ALA A 6 -16.69 29.94 19.43
CA ALA A 6 -16.46 29.50 18.06
C ALA A 6 -16.66 27.98 18.02
N ASN A 7 -17.60 27.50 17.21
CA ASN A 7 -17.81 26.07 17.01
C ASN A 7 -16.53 25.46 16.39
N THR A 8 -16.28 24.16 16.62
CA THR A 8 -15.16 23.42 16.03
C THR A 8 -15.05 23.66 14.52
N TYR A 9 -16.19 23.75 13.82
CA TYR A 9 -16.23 24.05 12.39
C TYR A 9 -15.76 25.47 12.05
N GLU A 10 -16.15 26.48 12.84
CA GLU A 10 -15.73 27.88 12.63
C GLU A 10 -14.24 28.06 12.93
N THR A 11 -13.71 27.30 13.88
CA THR A 11 -12.27 27.29 14.18
C THR A 11 -11.45 26.66 13.05
N ILE A 12 -11.96 25.59 12.42
CA ILE A 12 -11.32 24.94 11.26
C ILE A 12 -11.35 25.85 10.03
N GLU A 13 -12.45 26.56 9.82
CA GLU A 13 -12.62 27.46 8.68
C GLU A 13 -11.74 28.72 8.81
N LEU A 14 -11.48 29.18 10.05
CA LEU A 14 -10.70 30.39 10.32
C LEU A 14 -9.17 30.14 10.36
N PHE A 15 -8.72 28.96 10.78
CA PHE A 15 -7.29 28.67 11.01
C PHE A 15 -6.73 27.47 10.22
N GLY A 16 -7.55 26.77 9.44
CA GLY A 16 -7.17 25.47 8.90
C GLY A 16 -7.00 24.42 10.00
N LEU A 17 -6.60 23.19 9.63
CA LEU A 17 -6.32 22.13 10.59
C LEU A 17 -5.11 22.51 11.47
N THR A 18 -5.40 23.18 12.58
CA THR A 18 -4.57 23.43 13.77
C THR A 18 -3.20 24.08 13.56
N GLU A 19 -3.15 25.37 13.87
CA GLU A 19 -1.95 26.13 14.23
C GLU A 19 -1.30 25.60 15.52
N LYS A 20 -0.10 25.00 15.37
CA LYS A 20 1.10 25.09 16.24
C LYS A 20 1.93 23.80 16.11
N ASP A 21 3.01 23.89 15.33
CA ASP A 21 4.20 23.02 15.41
C ASP A 21 4.00 21.50 15.40
N ALA A 22 2.91 20.99 14.81
CA ALA A 22 2.95 19.63 14.28
C ALA A 22 3.66 19.64 12.92
N GLN A 23 4.95 20.01 12.90
CA GLN A 23 5.89 19.39 11.94
C GLN A 23 6.03 17.92 12.34
N LEU A 24 4.94 17.17 12.27
CA LEU A 24 5.04 15.72 12.24
C LEU A 24 5.54 15.44 10.82
N PRO A 25 6.79 14.98 10.64
CA PRO A 25 7.19 14.49 9.33
C PRO A 25 6.17 13.42 8.96
N ILE A 26 5.43 13.62 7.87
CA ILE A 26 4.63 12.56 7.27
C ILE A 26 5.65 11.47 6.97
N PRO A 27 5.63 10.33 7.69
CA PRO A 27 6.70 9.38 7.57
C PRO A 27 6.63 8.81 6.14
N GLU A 28 7.78 8.73 5.48
CA GLU A 28 7.84 8.14 4.15
C GLU A 28 7.24 6.73 4.19
N ASP A 29 6.49 6.33 3.16
CA ASP A 29 5.75 5.06 3.14
C ASP A 29 6.61 3.84 3.50
N HIS A 30 7.91 3.89 3.17
CA HIS A 30 8.86 2.84 3.50
C HIS A 30 9.13 2.72 5.02
N VAL A 31 9.11 3.84 5.76
CA VAL A 31 9.28 3.88 7.22
C VAL A 31 8.01 3.38 7.91
N LEU A 32 6.83 3.79 7.42
CA LEU A 32 5.55 3.27 7.90
C LEU A 32 5.47 1.76 7.67
N SER A 33 5.87 1.30 6.49
CA SER A 33 5.85 -0.11 6.13
C SER A 33 6.82 -0.94 6.97
N ASP A 34 8.07 -0.49 7.17
CA ASP A 34 9.02 -1.21 8.05
C ASP A 34 8.52 -1.27 9.50
N HIS A 35 8.02 -0.16 10.03
CA HIS A 35 7.50 -0.09 11.40
C HIS A 35 6.30 -1.02 11.58
N ILE A 36 5.31 -0.97 10.67
CA ILE A 36 4.11 -1.81 10.72
C ILE A 36 4.48 -3.29 10.61
N ILE A 37 5.41 -3.65 9.72
CA ILE A 37 5.85 -5.04 9.57
C ILE A 37 6.55 -5.51 10.85
N ARG A 38 7.46 -4.70 11.40
CA ARG A 38 8.16 -5.04 12.65
C ARG A 38 7.20 -5.20 13.82
N GLU A 39 6.28 -4.25 13.99
CA GLU A 39 5.27 -4.29 15.05
C GLU A 39 4.34 -5.50 14.90
N SER A 40 3.93 -5.81 13.67
CA SER A 40 3.10 -6.98 13.37
C SER A 40 3.80 -8.28 13.74
N PHE A 41 5.07 -8.44 13.35
CA PHE A 41 5.84 -9.65 13.67
C PHE A 41 6.14 -9.76 15.17
N GLU A 42 6.44 -8.65 15.84
CA GLU A 42 6.66 -8.63 17.29
C GLU A 42 5.36 -8.92 18.06
N SER A 43 4.22 -8.39 17.61
CA SER A 43 2.91 -8.69 18.19
C SER A 43 2.51 -10.16 18.01
N LEU A 44 2.74 -10.71 16.81
CA LEU A 44 2.37 -12.09 16.47
C LEU A 44 3.29 -13.15 17.10
N LEU A 45 4.60 -12.90 17.12
CA LEU A 45 5.60 -13.92 17.48
C LEU A 45 6.39 -13.57 18.74
N GLY A 46 6.47 -12.29 19.13
CA GLY A 46 7.24 -11.85 20.29
C GLY A 46 6.74 -12.45 21.60
N GLN A 47 5.44 -12.72 21.70
CA GLN A 47 4.83 -13.38 22.86
C GLN A 47 5.28 -14.85 23.05
N LEU A 48 5.85 -15.47 22.00
CA LEU A 48 6.35 -16.84 22.07
C LEU A 48 7.77 -16.92 22.65
N ARG A 49 8.49 -15.80 22.75
CA ARG A 49 9.84 -15.76 23.34
C ARG A 49 9.78 -16.12 24.83
N GLY A 50 10.72 -16.93 25.31
CA GLY A 50 10.74 -17.43 26.68
C GLY A 50 9.67 -18.49 26.98
N THR A 51 8.96 -18.99 25.97
CA THR A 51 8.00 -20.09 26.10
C THR A 51 8.56 -21.39 25.52
N GLY A 52 7.91 -22.52 25.77
CA GLY A 52 8.26 -23.80 25.13
C GLY A 52 8.10 -23.82 23.60
N LEU A 53 7.51 -22.77 23.01
CA LEU A 53 7.30 -22.61 21.57
C LEU A 53 8.32 -21.67 20.93
N GLU A 54 9.33 -21.21 21.66
CA GLU A 54 10.32 -20.27 21.14
C GLU A 54 11.07 -20.81 19.90
N ALA A 55 11.31 -22.12 19.86
CA ALA A 55 11.92 -22.79 18.70
C ALA A 55 11.06 -22.71 17.41
N GLU A 56 9.75 -22.49 17.54
CA GLU A 56 8.81 -22.39 16.41
C GLU A 56 8.75 -20.97 15.81
N ILE A 57 9.33 -19.97 16.48
CA ILE A 57 9.31 -18.57 16.02
C ILE A 57 9.97 -18.44 14.64
N GLU A 58 11.16 -19.03 14.46
CA GLU A 58 11.91 -18.93 13.21
C GLU A 58 11.18 -19.64 12.05
N PRO A 59 10.72 -20.90 12.18
CA PRO A 59 9.89 -21.55 11.17
C PRO A 59 8.64 -20.75 10.78
N LEU A 60 7.93 -20.18 11.76
CA LEU A 60 6.72 -19.38 11.52
C LEU A 60 7.05 -18.07 10.79
N ALA A 61 8.06 -17.35 11.25
CA ALA A 61 8.51 -16.12 10.60
C ALA A 61 8.95 -16.37 9.15
N HIS A 62 9.71 -17.45 8.93
CA HIS A 62 10.15 -17.86 7.59
C HIS A 62 8.97 -18.24 6.69
N GLY A 63 7.99 -18.97 7.22
CA GLY A 63 6.77 -19.33 6.50
C GLY A 63 5.97 -18.11 6.06
N LEU A 64 5.78 -17.14 6.96
CA LEU A 64 5.11 -15.87 6.66
C LEU A 64 5.89 -15.07 5.60
N ALA A 65 7.20 -14.92 5.77
CA ALA A 65 8.06 -14.24 4.79
C ALA A 65 7.97 -14.90 3.40
N THR A 66 7.93 -16.23 3.35
CA THR A 66 7.80 -16.99 2.10
C THR A 66 6.46 -16.75 1.42
N ILE A 67 5.35 -16.69 2.17
CA ILE A 67 4.02 -16.39 1.61
C ILE A 67 4.01 -14.98 1.01
N LEU A 68 4.52 -13.99 1.75
CA LEU A 68 4.61 -12.60 1.29
C LEU A 68 5.49 -12.48 0.03
N GLN A 69 6.64 -13.15 0.01
CA GLN A 69 7.53 -13.16 -1.15
C GLN A 69 6.87 -13.80 -2.38
N ARG A 70 6.14 -14.92 -2.22
CA ARG A 70 5.39 -15.54 -3.32
C ARG A 70 4.32 -14.59 -3.87
N ARG A 71 3.62 -13.86 -2.99
CA ARG A 71 2.63 -12.86 -3.39
C ARG A 71 3.27 -11.73 -4.18
N LYS A 72 4.41 -11.20 -3.70
CA LYS A 72 5.19 -10.17 -4.42
C LYS A 72 5.59 -10.62 -5.82
N VAL A 73 6.14 -11.83 -5.95
CA VAL A 73 6.53 -12.39 -7.26
C VAL A 73 5.32 -12.59 -8.18
N ALA A 74 4.18 -13.04 -7.64
CA ALA A 74 2.96 -13.22 -8.42
C ALA A 74 2.42 -11.88 -8.96
N LEU A 75 2.42 -10.83 -8.13
CA LEU A 75 2.02 -9.49 -8.54
C LEU A 75 2.95 -8.90 -9.60
N GLY A 76 4.27 -9.05 -9.45
CA GLY A 76 5.24 -8.63 -10.48
C GLY A 76 4.98 -9.30 -11.83
N LYS A 77 4.74 -10.62 -11.83
CA LYS A 77 4.36 -11.34 -13.06
C LYS A 77 3.04 -10.86 -13.66
N GLU A 78 2.10 -10.40 -12.83
CA GLU A 78 0.83 -9.86 -13.30
C GLU A 78 0.99 -8.48 -13.95
N VAL A 79 1.87 -7.63 -13.39
CA VAL A 79 2.29 -6.36 -14.01
C VAL A 79 2.89 -6.62 -15.39
N ASP A 80 3.86 -7.53 -15.49
CA ASP A 80 4.53 -7.86 -16.77
C ASP A 80 3.52 -8.35 -17.83
N ARG A 81 2.64 -9.29 -17.45
CA ARG A 81 1.58 -9.79 -18.36
C ARG A 81 0.62 -8.69 -18.80
N THR A 82 0.32 -7.75 -17.92
CA THR A 82 -0.59 -6.64 -18.25
C THR A 82 0.11 -5.68 -19.22
N ALA A 83 1.41 -5.42 -19.05
CA ALA A 83 2.21 -4.66 -20.01
C ALA A 83 2.25 -5.34 -21.40
N ASP A 84 2.48 -6.65 -21.43
CA ASP A 84 2.45 -7.43 -22.68
C ASP A 84 1.06 -7.35 -23.36
N LYS A 85 -0.02 -7.43 -22.58
CA LYS A 85 -1.39 -7.30 -23.08
C LYS A 85 -1.64 -5.92 -23.70
N ILE A 86 -1.21 -4.85 -23.05
CA ILE A 86 -1.30 -3.48 -23.58
C ILE A 86 -0.54 -3.38 -24.91
N GLY A 87 0.69 -3.91 -24.97
CA GLY A 87 1.50 -3.92 -26.18
C GLY A 87 0.86 -4.70 -27.33
N ALA A 88 0.18 -5.82 -27.03
CA ALA A 88 -0.58 -6.57 -28.03
C ALA A 88 -1.81 -5.80 -28.52
N LEU A 89 -2.61 -5.25 -27.60
CA LEU A 89 -3.81 -4.47 -27.91
C LEU A 89 -3.48 -3.22 -28.75
N ALA A 90 -2.40 -2.52 -28.42
CA ALA A 90 -1.94 -1.36 -29.18
C ALA A 90 -1.53 -1.73 -30.63
N LYS A 91 -0.92 -2.91 -30.83
CA LYS A 91 -0.52 -3.38 -32.16
C LYS A 91 -1.69 -3.86 -33.01
N SER A 92 -2.72 -4.43 -32.38
CA SER A 92 -3.94 -4.90 -33.04
C SER A 92 -5.05 -3.85 -33.05
N HIS A 93 -4.75 -2.60 -32.70
CA HIS A 93 -5.75 -1.55 -32.58
C HIS A 93 -6.31 -1.20 -33.96
N ASP A 94 -7.59 -1.52 -34.18
CA ASP A 94 -8.31 -1.32 -35.43
C ASP A 94 -9.14 -0.02 -35.45
N GLY A 95 -9.07 0.78 -34.37
CA GLY A 95 -9.86 2.00 -34.22
C GLY A 95 -11.30 1.76 -33.76
N SER A 96 -11.65 0.53 -33.38
CA SER A 96 -12.93 0.21 -32.78
C SER A 96 -13.01 0.72 -31.33
N GLU A 97 -14.16 1.26 -30.94
CA GLU A 97 -14.45 1.66 -29.54
C GLU A 97 -14.25 0.50 -28.55
N ILE A 98 -14.45 -0.74 -29.01
CA ILE A 98 -14.21 -1.95 -28.20
C ILE A 98 -12.72 -2.15 -27.95
N ALA A 99 -11.89 -1.90 -28.96
CA ALA A 99 -10.44 -2.01 -28.84
C ALA A 99 -9.87 -0.90 -27.93
N GLU A 100 -10.43 0.30 -28.02
CA GLU A 100 -10.09 1.45 -27.17
C GLU A 100 -10.46 1.17 -25.70
N THR A 101 -11.69 0.72 -25.43
CA THR A 101 -12.13 0.35 -24.08
C THR A 101 -11.25 -0.74 -23.46
N ALA A 102 -10.92 -1.78 -24.23
CA ALA A 102 -10.07 -2.88 -23.74
C ALA A 102 -8.63 -2.43 -23.45
N LEU A 103 -8.12 -1.44 -24.20
CA LEU A 103 -6.82 -0.84 -23.97
C LEU A 103 -6.83 -0.03 -22.66
N ASP A 104 -7.85 0.81 -22.46
CA ASP A 104 -8.00 1.67 -21.28
C ASP A 104 -8.14 0.85 -19.99
N GLU A 105 -8.95 -0.22 -20.02
CA GLU A 105 -9.06 -1.14 -18.89
C GLU A 105 -7.73 -1.81 -18.54
N ALA A 106 -6.95 -2.22 -19.57
CA ALA A 106 -5.65 -2.83 -19.36
C ALA A 106 -4.64 -1.82 -18.79
N GLN A 107 -4.67 -0.57 -19.26
CA GLN A 107 -3.82 0.51 -18.73
C GLN A 107 -4.18 0.87 -17.28
N ALA A 108 -5.46 1.02 -16.96
CA ALA A 108 -5.92 1.30 -15.60
C ALA A 108 -5.46 0.20 -14.63
N ARG A 109 -5.63 -1.08 -15.03
CA ARG A 109 -5.15 -2.23 -14.25
C ARG A 109 -3.63 -2.22 -14.09
N PHE A 110 -2.88 -1.85 -15.12
CA PHE A 110 -1.42 -1.76 -15.05
C PHE A 110 -0.96 -0.69 -14.06
N VAL A 111 -1.56 0.50 -14.08
CA VAL A 111 -1.25 1.58 -13.13
C VAL A 111 -1.50 1.11 -11.70
N GLN A 112 -2.67 0.53 -11.44
CA GLN A 112 -3.03 0.02 -10.12
C GLN A 112 -2.05 -1.07 -9.63
N LEU A 113 -1.74 -2.07 -10.47
CA LEU A 113 -0.81 -3.14 -10.09
C LEU A 113 0.62 -2.61 -9.88
N ARG A 114 1.04 -1.62 -10.66
CA ARG A 114 2.36 -0.99 -10.50
C ARG A 114 2.45 -0.25 -9.18
N GLU A 115 1.42 0.52 -8.80
CA GLU A 115 1.36 1.20 -7.51
C GLU A 115 1.49 0.21 -6.34
N ILE A 116 0.77 -0.91 -6.41
CA ILE A 116 0.83 -1.97 -5.39
C ILE A 116 2.23 -2.61 -5.29
N VAL A 117 2.95 -2.75 -6.42
CA VAL A 117 4.29 -3.36 -6.43
C VAL A 117 5.38 -2.35 -6.04
N SER A 118 5.16 -1.05 -6.28
CA SER A 118 6.09 0.03 -5.93
C SER A 118 5.97 0.54 -4.49
N ALA A 119 4.84 0.30 -3.84
CA ALA A 119 4.64 0.51 -2.41
C ALA A 119 5.41 -0.53 -1.58
#